data_AF-A0A3D2IEZ5-F1
#
_entry.id   AF-A0A3D2IEZ5-F1
#
_cell.length_a   1.000
_cell.length_b   1.000
_cell.length_c   1.000
_cell.angle_alpha   90.00
_cell.angle_beta   90.00
_cell.angle_gamma   90.00
#
_symmetry.space_group_name_H-M   'P 1'
#
loop_
_entity.id
_entity.type
_entity.pdbx_description
1 polymer ?
#
loop_
_entity_poly.entity_id
_entity_poly.type
_entity_poly.pdbx_seq_one_letter_code
_entity_poly.pdbx_strand_id
1 'polypeptide(L)'
;ERNQALLYKSGNNKSKQETVISGYVVDAETGDRLPYSTISWFQDGEITGVASSTSGTFSARIRSSKNSIPLLFSFVGYESKRVDFNISSSTELNA
;
A
#
# COMPACT_ATOMS: atom_id res chain seq x y z
N GLU A 1 -2.54 -1.11 -35.84
CA GLU A 1 -3.34 -0.21 -34.98
C GLU A 1 -2.43 0.49 -33.97
N ARG A 2 -2.23 1.81 -34.08
CA ARG A 2 -1.54 2.63 -33.06
C ARG A 2 -2.59 3.39 -32.27
N ASN A 3 -3.08 2.80 -31.17
CA ASN A 3 -4.09 3.44 -30.34
C ASN A 3 -3.38 4.32 -29.30
N GLN A 4 -3.64 5.63 -29.33
CA GLN A 4 -3.26 6.56 -28.26
C GLN A 4 -4.53 6.99 -27.52
N ALA A 5 -4.52 6.83 -26.19
CA ALA A 5 -5.57 7.33 -25.31
C ALA A 5 -5.01 8.50 -24.49
N LEU A 6 -5.70 9.63 -24.53
CA LEU A 6 -5.41 10.81 -23.71
C LEU A 6 -6.41 10.84 -22.55
N LEU A 7 -5.89 10.79 -21.32
CA LEU A 7 -6.69 10.84 -20.10
C LEU A 7 -6.31 12.09 -19.30
N TYR A 8 -7.31 12.87 -18.90
CA TYR A 8 -7.15 14.00 -18.01
C TYR A 8 -7.93 13.75 -16.73
N LYS A 9 -7.38 14.22 -15.60
CA LYS A 9 -7.98 14.05 -14.27
C LYS A 9 -8.52 15.41 -13.79
N SER A 10 -9.82 15.50 -13.58
CA SER A 10 -10.44 16.62 -12.85
C SER A 10 -10.38 16.33 -11.35
N GLY A 11 -9.74 17.19 -10.57
CA GLY A 11 -9.58 17.04 -9.13
C GLY A 11 -10.83 17.48 -8.38
N ASN A 12 -11.44 16.57 -7.62
CA ASN A 12 -12.48 16.91 -6.65
C ASN A 12 -11.85 16.82 -5.25
N ASN A 13 -11.64 17.97 -4.60
CA ASN A 13 -10.96 18.08 -3.30
C ASN A 13 -11.87 17.60 -2.16
N LYS A 14 -12.03 16.29 -2.02
CA LYS A 14 -12.56 15.71 -0.77
C LYS A 14 -11.47 15.74 0.30
N SER A 15 -11.85 16.07 1.54
CA SER A 15 -10.97 15.95 2.70
C SER A 15 -10.39 14.54 2.75
N LYS A 16 -9.05 14.43 2.78
CA LYS A 16 -8.33 13.16 2.85
C LYS A 16 -7.96 12.92 4.31
N GLN A 17 -8.26 11.72 4.81
CA GLN A 17 -7.72 11.24 6.06
C GLN A 17 -6.26 10.83 5.84
N GLU A 18 -5.41 11.12 6.82
CA GLU A 18 -4.02 10.67 6.83
C GLU A 18 -3.86 9.59 7.90
N THR A 19 -3.20 8.49 7.55
CA THR A 19 -2.94 7.38 8.47
C THR A 19 -1.56 6.81 8.21
N VAL A 20 -0.90 6.38 9.27
CA VAL A 20 0.38 5.68 9.20
C VAL A 20 0.13 4.19 9.38
N ILE A 21 0.53 3.40 8.39
CA ILE A 21 0.50 1.93 8.45
C ILE A 21 1.92 1.46 8.59
N SER A 22 2.17 0.60 9.58
CA SER A 22 3.48 -0.01 9.77
C SER A 22 3.33 -1.50 10.00
N GLY A 23 4.36 -2.26 9.64
CA GLY A 23 4.33 -3.72 9.78
C GLY A 23 5.58 -4.39 9.25
N TYR A 24 5.46 -5.69 9.00
CA TYR A 24 6.51 -6.53 8.45
C TYR A 24 5.98 -7.30 7.25
N VAL A 25 6.85 -7.57 6.27
CA VAL A 25 6.57 -8.51 5.18
C VAL A 25 7.28 -9.81 5.48
N VAL A 26 6.55 -10.93 5.41
CA VAL A 26 7.06 -12.27 5.71
C VAL A 26 6.65 -13.27 4.64
N ASP A 27 7.46 -14.30 4.50
CA ASP A 27 7.08 -15.54 3.83
C ASP A 27 5.97 -16.23 4.65
N ALA A 28 4.89 -16.64 3.98
CA ALA A 28 3.74 -17.23 4.67
C ALA A 28 3.95 -18.70 5.08
N GLU A 29 4.88 -19.40 4.42
CA GLU A 29 5.21 -20.80 4.70
C GLU A 29 6.30 -20.89 5.77
N THR A 30 7.38 -20.12 5.63
CA THR A 30 8.54 -20.21 6.53
C THR A 30 8.49 -19.21 7.69
N GLY A 31 7.77 -18.09 7.52
CA GLY A 31 7.78 -16.98 8.46
C GLY A 31 9.00 -16.06 8.33
N ASP A 32 9.89 -16.33 7.37
CA ASP A 32 11.10 -15.53 7.17
C ASP A 32 10.76 -14.11 6.72
N ARG A 33 11.61 -13.14 7.10
CA ARG A 33 11.44 -11.75 6.68
C ARG A 33 11.76 -11.61 5.20
N LEU A 34 10.93 -10.84 4.49
CA LEU A 34 11.15 -10.48 3.09
C LEU A 34 11.63 -9.02 2.99
N PRO A 35 12.95 -8.76 3.12
CA PRO A 35 13.52 -7.42 3.01
C PRO A 35 13.35 -6.86 1.60
N TYR A 36 13.30 -5.53 1.47
CA TYR A 36 13.14 -4.84 0.18
C TYR A 36 11.88 -5.20 -0.61
N SER A 37 10.87 -5.76 0.06
CA SER A 37 9.53 -5.94 -0.51
C SER A 37 8.91 -4.59 -0.80
N THR A 38 8.18 -4.48 -1.91
CA THR A 38 7.47 -3.25 -2.27
C THR A 38 6.02 -3.32 -1.78
N ILE A 39 5.60 -2.28 -1.05
CA ILE A 39 4.21 -2.06 -0.66
C ILE A 39 3.72 -0.86 -1.45
N SER A 40 2.76 -1.07 -2.34
CA SER A 40 2.27 -0.03 -3.25
C SER A 40 0.77 0.17 -3.13
N TRP A 41 0.31 1.39 -3.39
CA TRP A 41 -1.10 1.77 -3.38
C TRP A 41 -1.36 2.91 -4.36
N PHE A 42 -2.63 3.09 -4.70
CA PHE A 42 -3.05 4.21 -5.54
C PHE A 42 -3.34 5.44 -4.68
N GLN A 43 -2.62 6.52 -4.92
CA GLN A 43 -2.82 7.80 -4.26
C GLN A 43 -2.78 8.90 -5.30
N ASP A 44 -3.75 9.80 -5.26
CA ASP A 44 -3.74 11.00 -6.08
C ASP A 44 -3.60 10.78 -7.59
N GLY A 45 -4.10 9.66 -8.10
CA GLY A 45 -4.10 9.38 -9.54
C GLY A 45 -2.90 8.54 -9.99
N GLU A 46 -1.98 8.25 -9.07
CA GLU A 46 -0.72 7.58 -9.36
C GLU A 46 -0.51 6.40 -8.42
N ILE A 47 0.33 5.45 -8.85
CA ILE A 47 0.80 4.38 -7.99
C ILE A 47 2.00 4.92 -7.22
N THR A 48 1.91 4.86 -5.91
CA THR A 48 3.01 5.20 -4.99
C THR A 48 3.30 4.00 -4.09
N GLY A 49 4.39 4.04 -3.33
CA GLY A 49 4.77 2.92 -2.49
C GLY A 49 5.96 3.20 -1.59
N VAL A 50 6.23 2.24 -0.71
CA VAL A 50 7.44 2.16 0.11
C VAL A 50 8.07 0.79 -0.03
N ALA A 51 9.39 0.72 0.14
CA ALA A 51 10.10 -0.53 0.27
C ALA A 51 10.22 -0.91 1.76
N SER A 52 10.21 -2.21 2.07
CA SER A 52 10.59 -2.71 3.38
C SER A 52 12.12 -2.60 3.58
N SER A 53 12.53 -2.47 4.84
CA SER A 53 13.93 -2.39 5.25
C SER A 53 14.65 -3.75 5.13
N THR A 54 15.94 -3.77 5.51
CA THR A 54 16.73 -5.00 5.66
C THR A 54 16.16 -6.00 6.67
N SER A 55 15.33 -5.54 7.63
CA SER A 55 14.65 -6.42 8.59
C SER A 55 13.23 -6.78 8.16
N GLY A 56 12.83 -6.43 6.94
CA GLY A 56 11.47 -6.65 6.42
C GLY A 56 10.41 -5.71 7.00
N THR A 57 10.79 -4.68 7.76
CA THR A 57 9.84 -3.68 8.31
C THR A 57 9.47 -2.62 7.28
N PHE A 58 8.25 -2.11 7.33
CA PHE A 58 7.84 -0.94 6.54
C PHE A 58 7.02 0.04 7.38
N SER A 59 7.01 1.30 6.95
CA SER A 59 6.12 2.34 7.44
C SER A 59 5.69 3.23 6.28
N ALA A 60 4.38 3.41 6.11
CA ALA A 60 3.78 4.15 5.01
C ALA A 60 2.79 5.18 5.55
N ARG A 61 2.94 6.44 5.12
CA ARG A 61 1.96 7.50 5.36
C ARG A 61 1.02 7.55 4.16
N ILE A 62 -0.24 7.22 4.39
CA ILE A 62 -1.24 7.12 3.34
C ILE A 62 -2.30 8.21 3.53
N ARG A 63 -2.61 8.89 2.42
CA ARG A 63 -3.66 9.92 2.36
C ARG A 63 -4.77 9.45 1.45
N SER A 64 -5.98 9.33 1.98
CA SER A 64 -7.12 8.87 1.20
C SER A 64 -8.43 9.47 1.67
N SER A 65 -9.31 9.74 0.72
CA SER A 65 -10.70 10.09 0.99
C SER A 65 -11.62 8.86 1.06
N LYS A 66 -11.06 7.65 0.96
CA LYS A 66 -11.76 6.36 1.03
C LYS A 66 -11.47 5.69 2.36
N ASN A 67 -12.45 4.99 2.91
CA ASN A 67 -12.31 4.23 4.16
C ASN A 67 -11.48 2.95 3.99
N SER A 68 -11.30 2.48 2.76
CA SER A 68 -10.46 1.32 2.45
C SER A 68 -9.56 1.58 1.25
N ILE A 69 -8.33 1.07 1.31
CA ILE A 69 -7.32 1.19 0.27
C ILE A 69 -6.73 -0.19 -0.02
N PRO A 70 -6.71 -0.62 -1.29
CA PRO A 70 -5.95 -1.80 -1.69
C PRO A 70 -4.45 -1.52 -1.62
N LEU A 71 -3.75 -2.31 -0.82
CA LEU A 71 -2.30 -2.38 -0.77
C LEU A 71 -1.85 -3.59 -1.58
N LEU A 72 -0.86 -3.40 -2.44
CA LEU A 72 -0.21 -4.47 -3.19
C LEU A 72 1.20 -4.69 -2.64
N PHE A 73 1.42 -5.89 -2.13
CA PHE A 73 2.71 -6.38 -1.64
C PHE A 73 3.36 -7.19 -2.74
N SER A 74 4.61 -6.89 -3.07
CA SER A 74 5.38 -7.65 -4.05
C SER A 74 6.83 -7.83 -3.61
N PHE A 75 7.39 -8.97 -3.97
CA PHE A 75 8.78 -9.32 -3.72
C PHE A 75 9.28 -10.19 -4.88
N VAL A 76 10.56 -10.09 -5.21
CA VAL A 76 11.13 -10.75 -6.40
C VAL A 76 11.04 -12.26 -6.22
N GLY A 77 10.45 -12.94 -7.22
CA GLY A 77 10.25 -14.39 -7.19
C GLY A 77 8.97 -14.85 -6.49
N TYR A 78 8.16 -13.92 -5.96
CA TYR A 78 6.91 -14.22 -5.26
C TYR A 78 5.69 -13.71 -6.03
N GLU A 79 4.56 -14.38 -5.85
CA GLU A 79 3.27 -13.86 -6.30
C GLU A 79 2.91 -12.59 -5.51
N SER A 80 2.42 -11.57 -6.20
CA SER A 80 2.02 -10.33 -5.54
C SER A 80 0.71 -10.53 -4.77
N LYS A 81 0.65 -10.02 -3.54
CA LYS A 81 -0.53 -10.14 -2.68
C LYS A 81 -1.25 -8.81 -2.53
N ARG A 82 -2.56 -8.81 -2.80
CA ARG A 82 -3.43 -7.67 -2.52
C ARG A 82 -4.09 -7.82 -1.14
N VAL A 83 -4.05 -6.75 -0.34
CA VAL A 83 -4.71 -6.64 0.96
C VAL A 83 -5.51 -5.34 0.99
N ASP A 84 -6.81 -5.41 1.24
CA ASP A 84 -7.65 -4.23 1.38
C ASP A 84 -7.57 -3.73 2.84
N PHE A 85 -6.91 -2.60 3.07
CA PHE A 85 -6.70 -2.02 4.39
C PHE A 85 -7.80 -1.02 4.73
N ASN A 86 -8.46 -1.22 5.88
CA ASN A 86 -9.47 -0.29 6.39
C ASN A 86 -8.83 0.81 7.26
N ILE A 87 -8.94 2.06 6.80
CA ILE A 87 -8.40 3.25 7.47
C ILE A 87 -9.26 3.65 8.68
N SER A 88 -10.56 3.37 8.63
CA SER A 88 -11.53 3.83 9.63
C SER A 88 -11.55 3.00 10.90
N SER A 89 -10.92 1.82 10.92
CA SER A 89 -10.76 1.02 12.12
C SER A 89 -9.50 1.46 12.86
N SER A 90 -9.65 2.25 13.93
CA SER A 90 -8.63 2.40 14.96
C SER A 90 -8.43 1.04 15.62
N THR A 91 -7.46 0.26 15.15
CA THR A 91 -7.01 -0.92 15.88
C THR A 91 -6.25 -0.41 17.11
N GLU A 92 -6.98 -0.21 18.21
CA GLU A 92 -6.39 -0.18 19.55
C GLU A 92 -5.81 -1.58 19.80
N LEU A 93 -4.49 -1.73 19.61
CA LEU A 93 -3.77 -2.85 20.20
C LEU A 93 -3.74 -2.60 21.71
N ASN A 94 -4.74 -3.16 22.40
CA ASN A 94 -4.64 -3.38 23.84
C ASN A 94 -3.43 -4.29 24.06
N ALA A 95 -2.44 -3.77 24.79
CA ALA A 95 -1.32 -4.53 25.33
C ALA A 95 -1.78 -5.35 26.55
#